data_AF-A0A1B7NX57-F1
#
_entry.id   AF-A0A1B7NX57-F1
#
_cell.length_a   1.000
_cell.length_b   1.000
_cell.length_c   1.000
_cell.angle_alpha   90.00
_cell.angle_beta   90.00
_cell.angle_gamma   90.00
#
_symmetry.space_group_name_H-M   'P 1'
#
loop_
_entity.id
_entity.type
_entity.pdbx_description
1 polymer ?
#
loop_
_entity_poly.entity_id
_entity_poly.type
_entity_poly.pdbx_seq_one_letter_code
_entity_poly.pdbx_strand_id
1 'polypeptide(L)'
;MKFLTVTSIGFYILAFQGMPGCVSSTETALSEVRRILASLQKDPRGINHIGDDGIARSFSWEGQVIDAVRLSNELMMGAVEMRHSEEERQILRSKWAGVDGFGVSVEQMWSPPIHVLPLLFAQPELYEMLMEQPLGQDTSPNPQKLGLERRSACYSIVCRYHTQCFANDCGECNIHDHFIQPHCEDGYHPSSDSSSERRPHFPGHQDGHHHRPPKS
;
A
#
# COMPACT_ATOMS: atom_id res chain seq x y z
N MET A 1 -66.93 -23.38 33.68
CA MET A 1 -66.80 -23.95 32.32
C MET A 1 -67.36 -22.89 31.36
N LYS A 2 -66.65 -22.25 30.43
CA LYS A 2 -65.49 -22.59 29.59
C LYS A 2 -64.65 -21.33 29.30
N PHE A 3 -63.36 -21.55 29.04
CA PHE A 3 -62.30 -20.58 28.73
C PHE A 3 -62.24 -20.18 27.25
N LEU A 4 -61.40 -19.16 26.99
CA LEU A 4 -60.68 -18.77 25.74
C LEU A 4 -61.28 -17.59 24.95
N THR A 5 -60.53 -16.48 24.87
CA THR A 5 -59.69 -16.11 23.70
C THR A 5 -58.91 -14.82 24.01
N VAL A 6 -57.58 -14.86 24.08
CA VAL A 6 -56.57 -14.55 23.04
C VAL A 6 -55.88 -13.21 23.35
N THR A 7 -54.65 -13.34 23.83
CA THR A 7 -53.63 -12.31 24.01
C THR A 7 -53.19 -11.75 22.66
N SER A 8 -53.33 -10.44 22.44
CA SER A 8 -52.69 -9.74 21.34
C SER A 8 -51.52 -8.92 21.88
N ILE A 9 -50.35 -9.54 21.94
CA ILE A 9 -49.09 -8.83 22.21
C ILE A 9 -48.58 -8.38 20.84
N GLY A 10 -48.72 -7.08 20.57
CA GLY A 10 -48.17 -6.46 19.37
C GLY A 10 -46.65 -6.61 19.34
N PHE A 11 -46.16 -7.38 18.37
CA PHE A 11 -44.75 -7.41 18.00
C PHE A 11 -44.41 -6.07 17.33
N TYR A 12 -43.81 -5.15 18.09
CA TYR A 12 -43.06 -4.06 17.50
C TYR A 12 -41.76 -4.66 16.92
N ILE A 13 -41.78 -4.99 15.63
CA ILE A 13 -40.56 -5.23 14.87
C ILE A 13 -39.86 -3.87 14.77
N LEU A 14 -38.92 -3.62 15.68
CA LEU A 14 -37.91 -2.60 15.49
C LEU A 14 -37.10 -3.02 14.27
N ALA A 15 -37.40 -2.41 13.13
CA ALA A 15 -36.50 -2.41 11.99
C ALA A 15 -35.23 -1.68 12.41
N PHE A 16 -34.24 -2.42 12.90
CA PHE A 16 -32.86 -1.98 12.93
C PHE A 16 -32.45 -1.83 11.46
N GLN A 17 -32.70 -0.65 10.90
CA GLN A 17 -32.04 -0.25 9.66
C GLN A 17 -30.56 -0.19 10.00
N GLY A 18 -29.83 -1.23 9.61
CA GLY A 18 -28.37 -1.23 9.66
C GLY A 18 -27.91 0.02 8.95
N MET A 19 -27.29 0.93 9.71
CA MET A 19 -26.61 2.06 9.08
C MET A 19 -25.54 1.45 8.17
N PRO A 20 -25.53 1.75 6.86
CA PRO A 20 -24.37 1.42 6.05
C PRO A 20 -23.18 2.08 6.72
N GLY A 21 -22.19 1.27 7.11
CA GLY A 21 -20.99 1.76 7.76
C GLY A 21 -20.39 2.86 6.89
N CYS A 22 -20.21 4.05 7.45
CA CYS A 22 -19.39 5.08 6.80
C CYS A 22 -17.97 4.52 6.73
N VAL A 23 -17.59 3.96 5.58
CA VAL A 23 -16.18 3.79 5.25
C VAL A 23 -15.58 5.20 5.26
N SER A 24 -14.49 5.41 6.00
CA SER A 24 -13.87 6.72 6.06
C SER A 24 -13.38 7.12 4.66
N SER A 25 -13.63 8.36 4.25
CA SER A 25 -13.12 8.87 2.96
C SER A 25 -11.59 8.72 2.85
N THR A 26 -10.89 8.83 3.98
CA THR A 26 -9.43 8.63 4.06
C THR A 26 -9.01 7.19 3.82
N GLU A 27 -9.75 6.19 4.30
CA GLU A 27 -9.46 4.77 4.05
C GLU A 27 -9.66 4.42 2.57
N THR A 28 -10.70 5.00 1.96
CA THR A 28 -10.97 4.86 0.54
C THR A 28 -9.85 5.49 -0.29
N ALA A 29 -9.45 6.72 0.05
CA ALA A 29 -8.36 7.43 -0.63
C ALA A 29 -7.02 6.70 -0.50
N LEU A 30 -6.69 6.17 0.69
CA LEU A 30 -5.48 5.38 0.91
C LEU A 30 -5.44 4.12 0.03
N SER A 31 -6.54 3.35 0.01
CA SER A 31 -6.65 2.15 -0.83
C SER A 31 -6.47 2.48 -2.31
N GLU A 32 -7.08 3.58 -2.75
CA GLU A 32 -7.00 4.03 -4.14
C GLU A 32 -5.60 4.50 -4.53
N VAL A 33 -4.90 5.23 -3.66
CA VAL A 33 -3.48 5.61 -3.89
C VAL A 33 -2.61 4.37 -4.03
N ARG A 34 -2.74 3.39 -3.13
CA ARG A 34 -1.98 2.14 -3.21
C ARG A 34 -2.24 1.41 -4.52
N ARG A 35 -3.51 1.37 -4.96
CA ARG A 35 -3.88 0.78 -6.25
C ARG A 35 -3.23 1.53 -7.42
N ILE A 36 -3.21 2.87 -7.39
CA ILE A 36 -2.56 3.70 -8.41
C ILE A 36 -1.07 3.40 -8.48
N LEU A 37 -0.35 3.45 -7.36
CA LEU A 37 1.09 3.18 -7.29
C LEU A 37 1.44 1.76 -7.75
N ALA A 38 0.62 0.78 -7.39
CA ALA A 38 0.78 -0.60 -7.83
C ALA A 38 0.55 -0.77 -9.35
N SER A 39 -0.26 0.09 -9.96
CA SER A 39 -0.60 0.05 -11.39
C SER A 39 0.40 0.76 -12.31
N LEU A 40 1.29 1.59 -11.77
CA LEU A 40 2.32 2.25 -12.56
C LEU A 40 3.24 1.23 -13.23
N GLN A 41 3.69 1.49 -14.46
CA GLN A 41 4.77 0.73 -15.10
C GLN A 41 6.04 0.83 -14.26
N LYS A 42 6.77 -0.29 -14.11
CA LYS A 42 7.91 -0.41 -13.20
C LYS A 42 9.18 -0.81 -13.93
N ASP A 43 10.29 -0.20 -13.54
CA ASP A 43 11.62 -0.75 -13.74
C ASP A 43 11.99 -1.58 -12.50
N PRO A 44 12.46 -2.84 -12.62
CA PRO A 44 12.88 -3.65 -11.46
C PRO A 44 13.93 -2.98 -10.54
N ARG A 45 14.73 -2.08 -11.09
CA ARG A 45 15.75 -1.28 -10.39
C ARG A 45 15.32 0.18 -10.16
N GLY A 46 14.09 0.50 -10.54
CA GLY A 46 13.47 1.81 -10.33
C GLY A 46 12.80 1.96 -8.98
N ILE A 47 12.08 3.08 -8.85
CA ILE A 47 11.28 3.43 -7.68
C ILE A 47 10.00 4.17 -8.10
N ASN A 48 9.05 4.26 -7.18
CA ASN A 48 7.93 5.18 -7.29
C ASN A 48 8.16 6.41 -6.39
N HIS A 49 7.56 7.54 -6.77
CA HIS A 49 7.67 8.80 -6.06
C HIS A 49 6.36 9.60 -6.13
N ILE A 50 5.92 10.14 -4.99
CA ILE A 50 4.84 11.14 -4.95
C ILE A 50 5.47 12.51 -4.68
N GLY A 51 5.42 13.41 -5.66
CA GLY A 51 5.94 14.77 -5.54
C GLY A 51 4.99 15.72 -4.80
N ASP A 52 5.54 16.82 -4.29
CA ASP A 52 4.76 17.95 -3.75
C ASP A 52 4.03 18.76 -4.83
N ASP A 53 4.14 18.35 -6.09
CA ASP A 53 3.34 18.83 -7.22
C ASP A 53 2.06 18.00 -7.47
N GLY A 54 1.80 16.97 -6.67
CA GLY A 54 0.59 16.15 -6.78
C GLY A 54 0.65 15.08 -7.88
N ILE A 55 1.85 14.74 -8.36
CA ILE A 55 2.05 13.69 -9.36
C ILE A 55 2.73 12.48 -8.71
N ALA A 56 2.13 11.30 -8.89
CA ALA A 56 2.80 10.03 -8.67
C ALA A 56 3.58 9.65 -9.93
N ARG A 57 4.87 9.40 -9.81
CA ARG A 57 5.77 9.03 -10.90
C ARG A 57 6.44 7.69 -10.61
N SER A 58 6.64 6.89 -11.65
CA SER A 58 7.60 5.79 -11.61
C SER A 58 8.85 6.20 -12.37
N PHE A 59 10.02 5.94 -11.77
CA PHE A 59 11.32 6.28 -12.32
C PHE A 59 12.11 5.02 -12.66
N SER A 60 12.85 5.04 -13.77
CA SER A 60 13.89 4.05 -14.06
C SER A 60 15.09 4.19 -13.12
N TRP A 61 16.03 3.24 -13.18
CA TRP A 61 17.27 3.33 -12.38
C TRP A 61 18.17 4.51 -12.79
N GLU A 62 18.02 5.05 -14.00
CA GLU A 62 18.70 6.26 -14.47
C GLU A 62 17.97 7.56 -14.10
N GLY A 63 16.82 7.49 -13.42
CA GLY A 63 16.04 8.66 -13.04
C GLY A 63 15.17 9.24 -14.15
N GLN A 64 14.85 8.45 -15.18
CA GLN A 64 13.86 8.85 -16.19
C GLN A 64 12.45 8.50 -15.72
N VAL A 65 11.48 9.41 -15.91
CA VAL A 65 10.07 9.11 -15.65
C VAL A 65 9.57 8.13 -16.72
N ILE A 66 9.15 6.94 -16.30
CA ILE A 66 8.62 5.89 -17.19
C ILE A 66 7.11 5.74 -17.10
N ASP A 67 6.50 6.22 -16.03
CA ASP A 67 5.05 6.35 -15.89
C ASP A 67 4.68 7.47 -14.93
N ALA A 68 3.49 8.03 -15.06
CA ALA A 68 3.00 9.07 -14.18
C ALA A 68 1.46 9.14 -14.12
N VAL A 69 0.93 9.48 -12.95
CA VAL A 69 -0.50 9.70 -12.71
C VAL A 69 -0.71 10.96 -11.85
N ARG A 70 -1.74 11.75 -12.18
CA ARG A 70 -2.15 12.92 -11.40
C ARG A 70 -2.96 12.47 -10.19
N LEU A 71 -2.68 13.05 -9.04
CA LEU A 71 -3.43 12.84 -7.81
C LEU A 71 -4.21 14.10 -7.47
N SER A 72 -5.49 13.93 -7.12
CA SER A 72 -6.27 15.00 -6.50
C SER A 72 -5.79 15.24 -5.07
N ASN A 73 -6.18 16.37 -4.46
CA ASN A 73 -5.81 16.62 -3.07
C ASN A 73 -6.33 15.54 -2.10
N GLU A 74 -7.52 14.99 -2.36
CA GLU A 74 -8.06 13.87 -1.56
C GLU A 74 -7.14 12.65 -1.61
N LEU A 75 -6.64 12.28 -2.79
CA LEU A 75 -5.68 11.19 -2.94
C LEU A 75 -4.34 11.53 -2.30
N MET A 76 -3.87 12.78 -2.40
CA MET A 76 -2.67 13.22 -1.68
C MET A 76 -2.83 13.04 -0.16
N MET A 77 -4.00 13.36 0.40
CA MET A 77 -4.28 13.12 1.83
C MET A 77 -4.37 11.62 2.17
N GLY A 78 -4.87 10.79 1.25
CA GLY A 78 -4.81 9.34 1.36
C GLY A 78 -3.36 8.81 1.40
N ALA A 79 -2.49 9.36 0.55
CA ALA A 79 -1.07 9.00 0.49
C ALA A 79 -0.31 9.35 1.78
N VAL A 80 -0.75 10.36 2.52
CA VAL A 80 -0.17 10.66 3.84
C VAL A 80 -0.29 9.48 4.79
N GLU A 81 -1.42 8.77 4.77
CA GLU A 81 -1.66 7.62 5.67
C GLU A 81 -0.82 6.38 5.34
N MET A 82 -0.02 6.43 4.26
CA MET A 82 1.00 5.42 3.99
C MET A 82 2.20 5.54 4.95
N ARG A 83 2.44 6.72 5.53
CA ARG A 83 3.51 6.91 6.52
C ARG A 83 3.10 6.41 7.90
N HIS A 84 4.00 5.68 8.55
CA HIS A 84 3.77 5.13 9.89
C HIS A 84 4.02 6.15 11.00
N SER A 85 5.03 7.01 10.85
CA SER A 85 5.33 8.05 11.83
C SER A 85 4.28 9.16 11.77
N GLU A 86 3.71 9.51 12.91
CA GLU A 86 2.81 10.67 13.02
C GLU A 86 3.54 11.98 12.68
N GLU A 87 4.83 12.10 12.99
CA GLU A 87 5.65 13.27 12.63
C GLU A 87 5.76 13.43 11.12
N GLU A 88 6.09 12.34 10.41
CA GLU A 88 6.17 12.34 8.94
C GLU A 88 4.81 12.63 8.32
N ARG A 89 3.74 12.06 8.89
CA ARG A 89 2.37 12.36 8.46
C ARG A 89 2.06 13.84 8.61
N GLN A 90 2.39 14.48 9.73
CA GLN A 90 2.16 15.91 9.95
C GLN A 90 2.93 16.78 8.96
N ILE A 91 4.19 16.45 8.69
CA ILE A 91 5.02 17.13 7.69
C ILE A 91 4.34 17.05 6.31
N LEU A 92 3.95 15.85 5.89
CA LEU A 92 3.28 15.66 4.60
C LEU A 92 1.89 16.32 4.54
N ARG A 93 1.06 16.22 5.58
CA ARG A 93 -0.24 16.92 5.64
C ARG A 93 -0.06 18.42 5.42
N SER A 94 0.92 19.03 6.10
CA SER A 94 1.20 20.46 5.95
C SER A 94 1.71 20.80 4.56
N LYS A 95 2.60 19.98 4.00
CA LYS A 95 3.22 20.25 2.70
C LYS A 95 2.26 20.04 1.54
N TRP A 96 1.38 19.04 1.64
CA TRP A 96 0.46 18.64 0.59
C TRP A 96 -0.95 19.22 0.76
N ALA A 97 -1.18 20.07 1.76
CA ALA A 97 -2.45 20.76 1.93
C ALA A 97 -2.79 21.61 0.70
N GLY A 98 -3.91 21.32 0.04
CA GLY A 98 -4.34 22.03 -1.17
C GLY A 98 -3.56 21.72 -2.45
N VAL A 99 -2.57 20.82 -2.41
CA VAL A 99 -1.86 20.36 -3.62
C VAL A 99 -2.79 19.54 -4.50
N ASP A 100 -2.86 19.88 -5.78
CA ASP A 100 -3.67 19.20 -6.78
C ASP A 100 -2.87 19.00 -8.08
N GLY A 101 -2.58 17.73 -8.41
CA GLY A 101 -1.82 17.35 -9.58
C GLY A 101 -2.50 17.66 -10.90
N PHE A 102 -3.80 17.98 -10.92
CA PHE A 102 -4.52 18.34 -12.14
C PHE A 102 -4.15 19.73 -12.68
N GLY A 103 -3.48 20.57 -11.88
CA GLY A 103 -2.94 21.86 -12.32
C GLY A 103 -1.59 21.79 -13.06
N VAL A 104 -0.87 20.67 -12.96
CA VAL A 104 0.48 20.52 -13.53
C VAL A 104 0.42 20.36 -15.05
N SER A 105 1.39 20.84 -15.82
CA SER A 105 1.40 20.59 -17.28
C SER A 105 1.78 19.14 -17.61
N VAL A 106 1.38 18.62 -18.78
CA VAL A 106 1.82 17.28 -19.22
C VAL A 106 3.35 17.22 -19.35
N GLU A 107 3.98 18.31 -19.78
CA GLU A 107 5.44 18.38 -19.88
C GLU A 107 6.11 18.21 -18.52
N GLN A 108 5.69 18.96 -17.50
CA GLN A 108 6.22 18.83 -16.13
C GLN A 108 5.92 17.46 -15.51
N MET A 109 4.87 16.77 -15.97
CA MET A 109 4.55 15.42 -15.52
C MET A 109 5.68 14.44 -15.88
N TRP A 110 6.20 14.52 -17.11
CA TRP A 110 7.25 13.65 -17.64
C TRP A 110 8.66 14.21 -17.46
N SER A 111 8.79 15.51 -17.24
CA SER A 111 10.05 16.22 -17.03
C SER A 111 9.91 17.14 -15.81
N PRO A 112 9.86 16.57 -14.59
CA PRO A 112 9.71 17.34 -13.38
C PRO A 112 10.89 18.30 -13.18
N PRO A 113 10.66 19.51 -12.64
CA PRO A 113 11.75 20.39 -12.26
C PRO A 113 12.56 19.78 -11.10
N ILE A 114 13.83 20.17 -10.99
CA ILE A 114 14.78 19.58 -10.02
C ILE A 114 14.31 19.62 -8.56
N HIS A 115 13.54 20.64 -8.18
CA HIS A 115 13.04 20.81 -6.81
C HIS A 115 11.83 19.92 -6.48
N VAL A 116 11.33 19.14 -7.44
CA VAL A 116 10.27 18.13 -7.24
C VAL A 116 10.87 16.73 -7.26
N LEU A 117 12.06 16.54 -7.86
CA LEU A 117 12.69 15.23 -7.94
C LEU A 117 13.01 14.67 -6.54
N PRO A 118 12.90 13.35 -6.35
CA PRO A 118 13.38 12.74 -5.11
C PRO A 118 14.89 12.99 -4.97
N LEU A 119 15.35 13.09 -3.72
CA LEU A 119 16.72 13.52 -3.41
C LEU A 119 17.79 12.69 -4.13
N LEU A 120 17.54 11.40 -4.33
CA LEU A 120 18.48 10.50 -5.00
C LEU A 120 18.78 10.87 -6.47
N PHE A 121 17.87 11.59 -7.14
CA PHE A 121 18.07 12.10 -8.50
C PHE A 121 18.41 13.59 -8.50
N ALA A 122 17.88 14.37 -7.56
CA ALA A 122 18.17 15.80 -7.46
C ALA A 122 19.61 16.07 -6.99
N GLN A 123 20.11 15.31 -6.02
CA GLN A 123 21.42 15.47 -5.40
C GLN A 123 22.01 14.10 -4.99
N PRO A 124 22.48 13.28 -5.96
CA PRO A 124 22.92 11.90 -5.72
C PRO A 124 24.03 11.77 -4.66
N GLU A 125 25.00 12.70 -4.68
CA GLU A 125 26.12 12.68 -3.73
C GLU A 125 25.65 12.94 -2.30
N LEU A 126 24.70 13.87 -2.12
CA LEU A 126 24.09 14.14 -0.81
C LEU A 126 23.26 12.95 -0.34
N TYR A 127 22.52 12.31 -1.25
CA TYR A 127 21.74 11.13 -0.93
C TYR A 127 22.60 9.98 -0.41
N GLU A 128 23.70 9.64 -1.09
CA GLU A 128 24.59 8.56 -0.62
C GLU A 128 25.23 8.91 0.73
N MET A 129 25.69 10.15 0.93
CA MET A 129 26.23 10.58 2.23
C MET A 129 25.20 10.47 3.38
N LEU A 130 23.91 10.69 3.10
CA LEU A 130 22.85 10.60 4.10
C LEU A 130 22.40 9.15 4.34
N MET A 131 22.45 8.30 3.31
CA MET A 131 22.12 6.87 3.41
C MET A 131 23.23 6.03 4.05
N GLU A 132 24.50 6.45 3.94
CA GLU A 132 25.65 5.80 4.58
C GLU A 132 25.80 6.15 6.07
N GLN A 133 25.08 7.17 6.56
CA GLN A 133 25.08 7.46 7.99
C GLN A 133 24.35 6.34 8.75
N PRO A 134 24.95 5.77 9.81
CA PRO A 134 24.30 4.76 10.62
C PRO A 134 23.14 5.42 11.37
N LEU A 135 21.95 5.38 10.76
CA LEU A 135 20.70 5.56 11.46
C LEU A 135 20.64 4.46 12.51
N GLY A 136 20.41 4.86 13.77
CA GLY A 136 20.49 4.02 14.96
C GLY A 136 20.11 2.57 14.71
N GLN A 137 21.03 1.68 15.06
CA GLN A 137 20.91 0.24 15.00
C GLN A 137 19.81 -0.21 15.97
N ASP A 138 18.55 -0.06 15.58
CA ASP A 138 17.46 -0.70 16.29
C ASP A 138 17.51 -2.18 15.97
N THR A 139 17.92 -2.91 17.01
CA THR A 139 17.98 -4.35 17.11
C THR A 139 16.79 -5.01 16.41
N SER A 140 17.10 -5.87 15.43
CA SER A 140 16.20 -6.88 14.90
C SER A 140 15.33 -7.46 16.03
N PRO A 141 14.00 -7.26 16.01
CA PRO A 141 13.15 -7.90 17.00
C PRO A 141 13.22 -9.42 16.76
N ASN A 142 13.62 -10.14 17.80
CA ASN A 142 13.54 -11.60 17.86
C ASN A 142 12.14 -12.06 17.35
N PRO A 143 12.07 -12.91 16.30
CA PRO A 143 10.81 -13.26 15.63
C PRO A 143 9.82 -14.04 16.50
N GLN A 144 10.15 -14.36 17.75
CA GLN A 144 9.34 -15.19 18.62
C GLN A 144 8.40 -14.42 19.59
N LYS A 145 8.38 -13.07 19.56
CA LYS A 145 7.61 -12.28 20.55
C LYS A 145 6.50 -11.35 20.04
N LEU A 146 6.14 -11.32 18.76
CA LEU A 146 4.97 -10.56 18.29
C LEU A 146 3.81 -11.48 17.90
N GLY A 147 3.14 -12.00 18.92
CA GLY A 147 1.78 -12.53 18.79
C GLY A 147 0.75 -11.41 19.00
N LEU A 148 0.66 -10.47 18.04
CA LEU A 148 -0.52 -9.66 17.69
C LEU A 148 -0.09 -8.63 16.63
N GLU A 149 -0.92 -8.46 15.60
CA GLU A 149 -0.75 -7.59 14.42
C GLU A 149 0.26 -8.06 13.36
N ARG A 150 -0.21 -8.96 12.49
CA ARG A 150 0.29 -9.14 11.12
C ARG A 150 -0.10 -7.93 10.24
N ARG A 151 0.18 -6.71 10.72
CA ARG A 151 0.35 -5.53 9.86
C ARG A 151 1.77 -5.64 9.34
N SER A 152 1.91 -5.74 8.02
CA SER A 152 3.10 -6.25 7.35
C SER A 152 4.34 -5.45 7.73
N ALA A 153 5.43 -6.15 7.98
CA ALA A 153 6.73 -5.55 8.32
C ALA A 153 7.40 -4.84 7.13
N CYS A 154 6.66 -4.54 6.06
CA CYS A 154 7.21 -3.97 4.83
C CYS A 154 7.69 -2.54 5.03
N TYR A 155 6.94 -1.73 5.77
CA TYR A 155 7.27 -0.33 6.01
C TYR A 155 8.57 -0.12 6.78
N SER A 156 9.04 -1.11 7.54
CA SER A 156 10.33 -1.03 8.25
C SER A 156 11.52 -1.40 7.35
N ILE A 157 11.27 -1.81 6.10
CA ILE A 157 12.29 -2.15 5.13
C ILE A 157 12.59 -0.91 4.29
N VAL A 158 13.71 -0.27 4.58
CA VAL A 158 14.28 0.77 3.71
C VAL A 158 14.77 0.13 2.41
N CYS A 159 14.34 0.65 1.26
CA CYS A 159 14.59 0.04 -0.05
C CYS A 159 15.37 0.98 -0.98
N ARG A 160 16.19 0.45 -1.88
CA ARG A 160 16.82 1.25 -2.96
C ARG A 160 16.10 1.12 -4.30
N TYR A 161 15.35 0.03 -4.48
CA TYR A 161 14.65 -0.29 -5.72
C TYR A 161 13.55 -1.33 -5.49
N HIS A 162 12.60 -1.42 -6.43
CA HIS A 162 11.44 -2.32 -6.33
C HIS A 162 11.79 -3.79 -6.03
N THR A 163 12.80 -4.36 -6.70
CA THR A 163 13.16 -5.78 -6.51
C THR A 163 13.62 -6.12 -5.09
N GLN A 164 14.12 -5.15 -4.32
CA GLN A 164 14.43 -5.36 -2.90
C GLN A 164 13.16 -5.61 -2.08
N CYS A 165 12.08 -4.89 -2.37
CA CYS A 165 10.80 -5.09 -1.71
C CYS A 165 10.14 -6.40 -2.13
N PHE A 166 10.17 -6.72 -3.42
CA PHE A 166 9.64 -7.98 -3.93
C PHE A 166 10.35 -9.20 -3.32
N ALA A 167 11.67 -9.11 -3.09
CA ALA A 167 12.43 -10.16 -2.41
C ALA A 167 12.02 -10.39 -0.94
N ASN A 168 11.33 -9.42 -0.33
CA ASN A 168 10.82 -9.49 1.05
C ASN A 168 9.30 -9.76 1.10
N ASP A 169 8.69 -10.19 0.00
CA ASP A 169 7.23 -10.40 -0.12
C ASP A 169 6.41 -9.13 0.19
N CYS A 170 6.99 -7.98 -0.18
CA CYS A 170 6.37 -6.66 -0.09
C CYS A 170 5.97 -6.14 -1.48
N GLY A 171 5.26 -5.01 -1.49
CA GLY A 171 4.92 -4.26 -2.69
C GLY A 171 6.09 -3.45 -3.23
N GLU A 172 5.84 -2.21 -3.60
CA GLU A 172 6.79 -1.35 -4.28
C GLU A 172 7.71 -0.57 -3.33
N CYS A 173 8.86 -0.14 -3.86
CA CYS A 173 9.71 0.84 -3.20
C CYS A 173 9.19 2.26 -3.52
N ASN A 174 8.70 2.97 -2.50
CA ASN A 174 8.07 4.27 -2.67
C ASN A 174 8.81 5.37 -1.89
N ILE A 175 8.95 6.54 -2.51
CA ILE A 175 9.41 7.78 -1.89
C ILE A 175 8.26 8.77 -1.85
N HIS A 176 8.11 9.45 -0.72
CA HIS A 176 7.14 10.53 -0.58
C HIS A 176 7.95 11.82 -0.49
N ASP A 177 7.68 12.77 -1.38
CA ASP A 177 8.32 14.07 -1.42
C ASP A 177 9.87 13.97 -1.40
N HIS A 178 10.56 14.69 -0.51
CA HIS A 178 12.02 14.71 -0.39
C HIS A 178 12.51 13.86 0.79
N PHE A 179 11.67 12.96 1.31
CA PHE A 179 12.08 12.07 2.38
C PHE A 179 13.23 11.19 1.90
N ILE A 180 14.34 11.21 2.67
CA ILE A 180 15.58 10.49 2.34
C ILE A 180 15.37 8.98 2.34
N GLN A 181 14.42 8.47 3.14
CA GLN A 181 14.19 7.04 3.33
C GLN A 181 13.00 6.54 2.48
N PRO A 182 13.26 6.01 1.28
CA PRO A 182 12.34 5.09 0.60
C PRO A 182 12.03 3.89 1.50
N HIS A 183 10.80 3.40 1.44
CA HIS A 183 10.38 2.18 2.15
C HIS A 183 9.56 1.29 1.24
N CYS A 184 9.54 0.00 1.58
CA CYS A 184 8.64 -0.94 0.95
C CYS A 184 7.21 -0.72 1.44
N GLU A 185 6.27 -0.71 0.50
CA GLU A 185 4.86 -0.74 0.83
C GLU A 185 4.35 -2.17 0.99
N ASP A 186 3.20 -2.29 1.64
CA ASP A 186 2.44 -3.52 1.62
C ASP A 186 2.00 -3.82 0.20
N GLY A 187 2.09 -5.08 -0.22
CA GLY A 187 1.57 -5.48 -1.53
C GLY A 187 0.09 -5.14 -1.63
N TYR A 188 -0.31 -4.40 -2.68
CA TYR A 188 -1.73 -4.16 -2.93
C TYR A 188 -2.38 -5.48 -3.37
N HIS A 189 -2.97 -6.17 -2.41
CA HIS A 189 -3.94 -7.21 -2.67
C HIS A 189 -5.31 -6.54 -2.58
N PRO A 190 -6.05 -6.36 -3.69
CA PRO A 190 -7.44 -5.97 -3.59
C PRO A 190 -8.09 -7.00 -2.68
N SER A 191 -8.55 -6.56 -1.51
CA SER A 191 -9.10 -7.44 -0.51
C SER A 191 -10.12 -8.35 -1.18
N SER A 192 -9.81 -9.65 -1.21
CA SER A 192 -10.85 -10.66 -1.20
C SER A 192 -11.75 -10.29 -0.04
N ASP A 193 -12.93 -9.82 -0.38
CA ASP A 193 -13.98 -9.42 0.53
C ASP A 193 -14.05 -10.39 1.71
N SER A 194 -14.23 -9.85 2.91
CA SER A 194 -14.47 -10.64 4.10
C SER A 194 -15.80 -11.38 3.98
N SER A 195 -15.80 -12.54 3.32
CA SER A 195 -16.84 -13.54 3.44
C SER A 195 -16.21 -14.91 3.26
N SER A 196 -16.57 -15.79 4.18
CA SER A 196 -16.10 -17.15 4.27
C SER A 196 -16.28 -17.92 2.97
N GLU A 197 -15.22 -18.47 2.41
CA GLU A 197 -15.33 -19.76 1.75
C GLU A 197 -14.29 -20.70 2.34
N ARG A 198 -14.78 -21.55 3.25
CA ARG A 198 -14.14 -22.82 3.58
C ARG A 198 -13.72 -23.44 2.25
N ARG A 199 -12.42 -23.61 2.02
CA ARG A 199 -11.94 -24.50 0.96
C ARG A 199 -12.73 -25.80 1.07
N PRO A 200 -13.38 -26.28 0.00
CA PRO A 200 -13.90 -27.63 0.01
C PRO A 200 -12.71 -28.55 0.28
N HIS A 201 -12.77 -29.25 1.40
CA HIS A 201 -11.90 -30.37 1.65
C HIS A 201 -12.29 -31.43 0.62
N PHE A 202 -11.55 -31.48 -0.50
CA PHE A 202 -11.67 -32.57 -1.45
C PHE A 202 -11.24 -33.85 -0.73
N PRO A 203 -12.11 -34.87 -0.59
CA PRO A 203 -11.67 -36.18 -0.17
C PRO A 203 -10.78 -36.74 -1.27
N GLY A 204 -9.60 -37.22 -0.89
CA GLY A 204 -8.63 -37.81 -1.79
C GLY A 204 -9.25 -38.95 -2.58
N HIS A 205 -9.20 -38.82 -3.91
CA HIS A 205 -9.44 -39.92 -4.83
C HIS A 205 -8.23 -40.86 -4.73
N GLN A 206 -8.42 -41.98 -4.04
CA GLN A 206 -7.63 -43.18 -4.30
C GLN A 206 -8.01 -43.67 -5.70
N ASP A 207 -7.02 -43.91 -6.55
CA ASP A 207 -6.80 -45.17 -7.27
C ASP A 207 -5.82 -44.96 -8.43
N GLY A 208 -4.88 -45.91 -8.59
CA GLY A 208 -4.08 -45.99 -9.81
C GLY A 208 -2.73 -46.65 -9.66
N HIS A 209 -2.72 -47.94 -9.30
CA HIS A 209 -1.58 -48.81 -9.54
C HIS A 209 -1.16 -48.75 -11.03
N HIS A 210 0.09 -48.34 -11.31
CA HIS A 210 0.73 -48.61 -12.59
C HIS A 210 2.03 -49.38 -12.42
N HIS A 211 1.98 -50.60 -12.97
CA HIS A 211 3.06 -51.53 -13.18
C HIS A 211 4.24 -50.90 -13.91
N ARG A 212 5.46 -51.13 -13.38
CA ARG A 212 6.70 -51.06 -14.17
C ARG A 212 6.86 -52.33 -15.00
N PRO A 213 7.21 -52.25 -16.29
CA PRO A 213 7.77 -53.39 -17.01
C PRO A 213 9.28 -53.56 -16.69
N PRO A 214 9.84 -54.76 -16.92
CA PRO A 214 11.21 -55.08 -16.56
C PRO A 214 12.21 -54.42 -17.52
N LYS A 215 13.37 -54.06 -16.97
CA LYS A 215 14.54 -53.65 -17.76
C LYS A 215 15.20 -54.89 -18.35
N SER A 216 15.50 -54.83 -19.64
CA SER A 216 16.45 -55.68 -20.37
C SER A 216 17.87 -55.48 -19.87
#